data_AF-A0A4X2KMS8-F1
#
_entry.id   AF-A0A4X2KMS8-F1
#
_cell.length_a   1.000
_cell.length_b   1.000
_cell.length_c   1.000
_cell.angle_alpha   90.00
_cell.angle_beta   90.00
_cell.angle_gamma   90.00
#
_symmetry.space_group_name_H-M   'P 1'
#
loop_
_entity.id
_entity.type
_entity.pdbx_description
1 polymer ?
#
loop_
_entity_poly.entity_id
_entity_poly.type
_entity_poly.pdbx_seq_one_letter_code
_entity_poly.pdbx_strand_id
1 'polypeptide(L)'
;VFVNRSLALGKIRCFGFDMDYTLAVYKSPDYEALAFELLLERLVCIGYPHEILRYVYNPSYPTRGLVFDALYGNLLKVDTHGNVLLATHGFSFLTEAEIWSFYPSKFIHRDDMQRFHILNTLFNLPETYLYACLVDFFTNCSRYINCDTGYQHGNLFMSFRSLFQDVSDAMDNVHQSGCLKEKTLENLEKYVEKDARIPLLLGKMKEVGKVFLATNSNYNYTNAIMTYLFDCGQVEALARPWQSYFDLIVVDTQKPRFFAEGTVLRQVNTDSGKLRIGTYTGPHQHCAVYSGGSSDVVCELLGVRGKDILYIGDHIFGDILKSKKRQGWRTFLVVPELARELTVWTQENELFGELQELEVSLAALYQHMDRRSCGQEDISSTKREIQ
;
A
#
# COMPACT_ATOMS: atom_id res chain seq x y z
N VAL A 1 1.09 -14.06 -14.59
CA VAL A 1 2.29 -13.30 -14.15
C VAL A 1 2.74 -12.42 -15.30
N PHE A 2 2.71 -11.09 -15.14
CA PHE A 2 3.22 -10.15 -16.13
C PHE A 2 4.73 -9.92 -15.95
N VAL A 3 5.43 -9.51 -17.01
CA VAL A 3 6.91 -9.45 -17.02
C VAL A 3 7.39 -8.08 -17.51
N ASN A 4 7.94 -7.27 -16.59
CA ASN A 4 8.61 -6.01 -16.93
C ASN A 4 10.08 -6.20 -17.33
N ARG A 5 10.75 -7.23 -16.78
CA ARG A 5 12.17 -7.56 -17.06
C ARG A 5 12.35 -9.06 -17.05
N SER A 6 13.07 -9.60 -18.05
CA SER A 6 13.29 -11.04 -18.19
C SER A 6 13.91 -11.66 -16.92
N LEU A 7 13.35 -12.79 -16.48
CA LEU A 7 13.80 -13.53 -15.30
C LEU A 7 13.87 -15.02 -15.64
N ALA A 8 15.09 -15.58 -15.60
CA ALA A 8 15.30 -17.02 -15.70
C ALA A 8 15.04 -17.66 -14.32
N LEU A 9 13.87 -18.27 -14.13
CA LEU A 9 13.44 -18.80 -12.84
C LEU A 9 14.39 -19.88 -12.30
N GLY A 10 15.01 -20.69 -13.17
CA GLY A 10 16.01 -21.68 -12.80
C GLY A 10 17.32 -21.11 -12.23
N LYS A 11 17.51 -19.78 -12.23
CA LYS A 11 18.63 -19.11 -11.54
C LYS A 11 18.26 -18.62 -10.14
N ILE A 12 16.98 -18.67 -9.77
CA ILE A 12 16.52 -18.31 -8.43
C ILE A 12 16.83 -19.48 -7.50
N ARG A 13 17.51 -19.18 -6.40
CA ARG A 13 17.88 -20.16 -5.37
C ARG A 13 17.12 -19.93 -4.07
N CYS A 14 16.44 -18.79 -3.96
CA CYS A 14 15.72 -18.41 -2.75
C CYS A 14 14.48 -17.58 -3.06
N PHE A 15 13.36 -17.94 -2.43
CA PHE A 15 12.07 -17.26 -2.53
C PHE A 15 11.76 -16.61 -1.20
N GLY A 16 11.60 -15.29 -1.20
CA GLY A 16 11.26 -14.53 -0.02
C GLY A 16 9.86 -13.95 -0.12
N PHE A 17 9.12 -13.95 0.99
CA PHE A 17 7.76 -13.46 1.06
C PHE A 17 7.61 -12.38 2.13
N ASP A 18 6.81 -11.36 1.84
CA ASP A 18 6.04 -10.68 2.87
C ASP A 18 4.77 -11.46 3.23
N MET A 19 4.15 -11.12 4.36
CA MET A 19 2.92 -11.74 4.83
C MET A 19 1.68 -10.92 4.43
N ASP A 20 1.53 -9.74 4.99
CA ASP A 20 0.35 -8.89 4.86
C ASP A 20 0.14 -8.46 3.40
N TYR A 21 -1.09 -8.57 2.88
CA TYR A 21 -1.46 -8.34 1.46
C TYR A 21 -0.64 -9.12 0.40
N THR A 22 0.21 -10.04 0.82
CA THR A 22 1.06 -10.87 -0.05
C THR A 22 0.69 -12.35 0.05
N LEU A 23 0.89 -12.96 1.22
CA LEU A 23 0.39 -14.31 1.54
C LEU A 23 -1.01 -14.22 2.16
N ALA A 24 -1.21 -13.26 3.05
CA ALA A 24 -2.47 -12.97 3.74
C ALA A 24 -3.16 -11.79 3.04
N VAL A 25 -3.99 -12.07 2.05
CA VAL A 25 -4.79 -11.03 1.38
C VAL A 25 -6.02 -10.76 2.22
N TYR A 26 -6.19 -9.52 2.68
CA TYR A 26 -7.37 -9.12 3.45
C TYR A 26 -8.57 -8.90 2.52
N LYS A 27 -9.77 -9.28 2.99
CA LYS A 27 -11.01 -9.16 2.22
C LYS A 27 -11.47 -7.70 2.13
N SER A 28 -11.70 -7.25 0.90
CA SER A 28 -12.23 -5.92 0.61
C SER A 28 -13.75 -6.01 0.35
N PRO A 29 -14.57 -5.09 0.90
CA PRO A 29 -14.20 -3.89 1.66
C PRO A 29 -14.20 -4.09 3.19
N ASP A 30 -14.44 -5.31 3.68
CA ASP A 30 -14.66 -5.59 5.11
C ASP A 30 -13.49 -5.17 6.01
N TYR A 31 -12.26 -5.42 5.57
CA TYR A 31 -11.07 -5.07 6.35
C TYR A 31 -10.81 -3.56 6.38
N GLU A 32 -10.95 -2.89 5.24
CA GLU A 32 -10.80 -1.43 5.15
C GLU A 32 -11.89 -0.72 5.95
N ALA A 33 -13.14 -1.21 5.92
CA ALA A 33 -14.24 -0.68 6.72
C ALA A 33 -13.96 -0.79 8.22
N LEU A 34 -13.46 -1.94 8.68
CA LEU A 34 -13.06 -2.13 10.08
C LEU A 34 -11.98 -1.13 10.50
N ALA A 35 -10.92 -0.97 9.69
CA ALA A 35 -9.86 -0.02 9.98
C ALA A 35 -10.38 1.43 9.98
N PHE A 36 -11.28 1.77 9.06
CA PHE A 36 -11.91 3.09 8.98
C PHE A 36 -12.77 3.41 10.22
N GLU A 37 -13.57 2.46 10.71
CA GLU A 37 -14.36 2.62 11.93
C GLU A 37 -13.45 2.89 13.15
N LEU A 38 -12.38 2.10 13.31
CA LEU A 38 -11.41 2.29 14.39
C LEU A 38 -10.69 3.63 14.32
N LEU A 39 -10.38 4.12 13.12
CA LEU A 39 -9.81 5.45 12.92
C LEU A 39 -10.77 6.56 13.36
N LEU A 40 -12.04 6.48 12.98
CA LEU A 40 -13.03 7.47 13.40
C LEU A 40 -13.18 7.50 14.92
N GLU A 41 -13.28 6.34 15.55
CA GLU A 41 -13.30 6.21 17.02
C GLU A 41 -12.05 6.83 17.65
N ARG A 42 -10.87 6.55 17.09
CA ARG A 42 -9.60 7.09 17.59
C ARG A 42 -9.53 8.61 17.47
N LEU A 43 -9.96 9.18 16.35
CA LEU A 43 -9.99 10.63 16.14
C LEU A 43 -10.93 11.32 17.12
N VAL A 44 -12.13 10.78 17.34
CA VAL A 44 -13.06 11.34 18.34
C VAL A 44 -12.48 11.24 19.75
N CYS A 45 -11.82 10.13 20.08
CA CYS A 45 -11.14 9.97 21.37
C CYS A 45 -10.08 11.05 21.65
N ILE A 46 -9.40 11.57 20.61
CA ILE A 46 -8.39 12.63 20.76
C ILE A 46 -8.96 14.05 20.62
N GLY A 47 -10.28 14.18 20.40
CA GLY A 47 -10.98 15.47 20.45
C GLY A 47 -11.61 15.94 19.14
N TYR A 48 -11.61 15.12 18.08
CA TYR A 48 -12.34 15.47 16.87
C TYR A 48 -13.86 15.50 17.10
N PRO A 49 -14.63 16.27 16.31
CA PRO A 49 -16.08 16.37 16.44
C PRO A 49 -16.78 15.02 16.29
N HIS A 50 -17.75 14.70 17.17
CA HIS A 50 -18.42 13.40 17.18
C HIS A 50 -19.22 13.13 15.90
N GLU A 51 -19.58 14.19 15.17
CA GLU A 51 -20.32 14.11 13.91
C GLU A 51 -19.56 13.31 12.83
N ILE A 52 -18.24 13.14 12.94
CA ILE A 52 -17.49 12.32 11.97
C ILE A 52 -17.83 10.83 12.07
N LEU A 53 -18.36 10.35 13.19
CA LEU A 53 -18.77 8.95 13.38
C LEU A 53 -19.93 8.53 12.46
N ARG A 54 -20.59 9.50 11.80
CA ARG A 54 -21.64 9.21 10.80
C ARG A 54 -21.09 8.67 9.48
N TYR A 55 -19.80 8.86 9.21
CA TYR A 55 -19.21 8.41 7.95
C TYR A 55 -19.11 6.89 7.93
N VAL A 56 -19.41 6.30 6.78
CA VAL A 56 -19.27 4.87 6.51
C VAL A 56 -18.28 4.72 5.37
N TYR A 57 -17.36 3.76 5.46
CA TYR A 57 -16.34 3.55 4.44
C TYR A 57 -16.96 3.28 3.06
N ASN A 58 -16.55 4.05 2.06
CA ASN A 58 -16.96 3.86 0.67
C ASN A 58 -15.78 3.37 -0.18
N PRO A 59 -15.73 2.08 -0.55
CA PRO A 59 -14.61 1.50 -1.31
C PRO A 59 -14.53 2.00 -2.76
N SER A 60 -15.55 2.71 -3.27
CA SER A 60 -15.56 3.24 -4.64
C SER A 60 -14.81 4.56 -4.81
N TYR A 61 -14.45 5.23 -3.70
CA TYR A 61 -13.74 6.51 -3.75
C TYR A 61 -12.21 6.36 -3.77
N PRO A 62 -11.55 5.70 -2.78
CA PRO A 62 -10.11 5.72 -2.72
C PRO A 62 -9.48 4.82 -3.79
N THR A 63 -8.43 5.33 -4.43
CA THR A 63 -7.53 4.54 -5.28
C THR A 63 -6.14 4.55 -4.65
N ARG A 64 -5.44 3.42 -4.65
CA ARG A 64 -4.07 3.37 -4.10
C ARG A 64 -3.10 4.20 -4.93
N GLY A 65 -2.14 4.84 -4.26
CA GLY A 65 -1.10 5.65 -4.89
C GLY A 65 -1.44 7.13 -5.07
N LEU A 66 -2.56 7.60 -4.49
CA LEU A 66 -2.86 9.04 -4.40
C LEU A 66 -1.83 9.75 -3.52
N VAL A 67 -1.70 11.05 -3.74
CA VAL A 67 -0.81 11.95 -2.99
C VAL A 67 -1.66 12.95 -2.22
N PHE A 68 -1.50 13.00 -0.90
CA PHE A 68 -2.10 14.05 -0.09
C PHE A 68 -1.17 15.28 -0.05
N ASP A 69 -1.70 16.46 -0.39
CA ASP A 69 -1.01 17.74 -0.22
C ASP A 69 -1.30 18.33 1.16
N ALA A 70 -0.34 18.23 2.07
CA ALA A 70 -0.45 18.76 3.43
C ALA A 70 -0.50 20.29 3.51
N LEU A 71 -0.26 21.02 2.41
CA LEU A 71 -0.41 22.48 2.38
C LEU A 71 -1.85 22.90 2.08
N TYR A 72 -2.51 22.25 1.12
CA TYR A 72 -3.82 22.67 0.60
C TYR A 72 -4.97 21.68 0.85
N GLY A 73 -4.69 20.52 1.46
CA GLY A 73 -5.72 19.54 1.82
C GLY A 73 -6.32 18.79 0.63
N ASN A 74 -5.58 18.71 -0.48
CA ASN A 74 -6.05 18.09 -1.71
C ASN A 74 -5.51 16.65 -1.85
N LEU A 75 -6.33 15.76 -2.40
CA LEU A 75 -5.88 14.45 -2.87
C LEU A 75 -5.58 14.53 -4.36
N LEU A 76 -4.39 14.09 -4.75
CA LEU A 76 -3.86 14.24 -6.11
C LEU A 76 -3.58 12.87 -6.72
N LYS A 77 -4.05 12.66 -7.94
CA LYS A 77 -3.55 11.61 -8.82
C LYS A 77 -2.50 12.22 -9.72
N VAL A 78 -1.30 11.67 -9.70
CA VAL A 78 -0.15 12.23 -10.42
C VAL A 78 0.51 11.18 -11.32
N ASP A 79 1.11 11.63 -12.40
CA ASP A 79 1.89 10.74 -13.29
C ASP A 79 3.28 10.43 -12.71
N THR A 80 4.09 9.73 -13.51
CA THR A 80 5.47 9.35 -13.16
C THR A 80 6.44 10.52 -13.08
N HIS A 81 6.10 11.70 -13.56
CA HIS A 81 6.92 12.90 -13.51
C HIS A 81 6.48 13.87 -12.39
N GLY A 82 5.26 13.74 -11.89
CA GLY A 82 4.68 14.64 -10.90
C GLY A 82 3.64 15.59 -11.49
N ASN A 83 3.22 15.40 -12.74
CA ASN A 83 2.13 16.18 -13.32
C ASN A 83 0.79 15.74 -12.69
N VAL A 84 -0.05 16.70 -12.34
CA VAL A 84 -1.35 16.47 -11.73
C VAL A 84 -2.35 16.06 -12.80
N LEU A 85 -2.85 14.82 -12.70
CA LEU A 85 -3.88 14.26 -13.60
C LEU A 85 -5.29 14.60 -13.10
N LEU A 86 -5.48 14.48 -11.78
CA LEU A 86 -6.75 14.67 -11.09
C LEU A 86 -6.46 15.27 -9.71
N ALA A 87 -7.34 16.14 -9.23
CA ALA A 87 -7.30 16.61 -7.86
C ALA A 87 -8.71 16.68 -7.26
N THR A 88 -8.83 16.34 -5.98
CA THR A 88 -10.06 16.54 -5.20
C THR A 88 -9.77 17.34 -3.94
N HIS A 89 -10.73 18.17 -3.54
CA HIS A 89 -10.77 18.84 -2.25
C HIS A 89 -12.00 18.34 -1.49
N GLY A 90 -11.79 17.45 -0.53
CA GLY A 90 -12.88 16.65 0.04
C GLY A 90 -13.48 15.74 -1.04
N PHE A 91 -14.80 15.78 -1.22
CA PHE A 91 -15.47 15.03 -2.29
C PHE A 91 -15.65 15.81 -3.60
N SER A 92 -15.22 17.07 -3.65
CA SER A 92 -15.31 17.90 -4.85
C SER A 92 -14.11 17.71 -5.75
N PHE A 93 -14.35 17.36 -7.01
CA PHE A 93 -13.31 17.36 -8.04
C PHE A 93 -12.95 18.79 -8.41
N LEU A 94 -11.66 19.10 -8.40
CA LEU A 94 -11.17 20.40 -8.82
C LEU A 94 -11.18 20.48 -10.35
N THR A 95 -11.69 21.59 -10.86
CA THR A 95 -11.61 21.95 -12.27
C THR A 95 -10.15 22.22 -12.67
N GLU A 96 -9.87 22.17 -13.97
CA GLU A 96 -8.53 22.47 -14.46
C GLU A 96 -8.05 23.87 -14.03
N ALA A 97 -8.93 24.88 -14.06
CA ALA A 97 -8.60 26.24 -13.61
C ALA A 97 -8.21 26.29 -12.12
N GLU A 98 -8.91 25.56 -11.26
CA GLU A 98 -8.59 25.45 -9.83
C GLU A 98 -7.27 24.71 -9.61
N ILE A 99 -7.01 23.63 -10.36
CA ILE A 99 -5.73 22.93 -10.32
C ILE A 99 -4.58 23.87 -10.71
N TRP A 100 -4.74 24.69 -11.75
CA TRP A 100 -3.74 25.69 -12.15
C TRP A 100 -3.52 26.77 -11.08
N SER A 101 -4.56 27.12 -10.33
CA SER A 101 -4.48 28.05 -9.21
C SER A 101 -3.63 27.49 -8.06
N PHE A 102 -3.90 26.25 -7.63
CA PHE A 102 -3.15 25.59 -6.56
C PHE A 102 -1.74 25.14 -6.96
N TYR A 103 -1.56 24.75 -8.23
CA TYR A 103 -0.32 24.19 -8.75
C TYR A 103 0.08 24.94 -10.04
N PRO A 104 0.79 26.09 -9.92
CA PRO A 104 1.21 26.91 -11.06
C PRO A 104 2.30 26.21 -11.92
N SER A 105 1.87 25.26 -12.75
CA SER A 105 2.60 24.41 -13.70
C SER A 105 1.96 23.02 -13.83
N LYS A 106 0.83 22.78 -13.13
CA LYS A 106 0.15 21.48 -13.02
C LYS A 106 1.12 20.36 -12.60
N PHE A 107 2.09 20.69 -11.74
CA PHE A 107 3.20 19.82 -11.36
C PHE A 107 3.53 19.93 -9.88
N ILE A 108 3.90 18.81 -9.27
CA ILE A 108 4.36 18.73 -7.88
C ILE A 108 5.72 18.05 -7.75
N HIS A 109 6.52 18.52 -6.79
CA HIS A 109 7.78 17.88 -6.40
C HIS A 109 7.50 16.76 -5.40
N ARG A 110 7.23 15.54 -5.89
CA ARG A 110 6.91 14.38 -5.04
C ARG A 110 8.00 13.99 -4.03
N ASP A 111 9.24 14.42 -4.28
CA ASP A 111 10.36 14.21 -3.35
C ASP A 111 10.31 15.14 -2.12
N ASP A 112 9.47 16.18 -2.15
CA ASP A 112 9.16 17.01 -0.99
C ASP A 112 8.18 16.27 -0.06
N MET A 113 8.73 15.28 0.65
CA MET A 113 8.00 14.45 1.63
C MET A 113 7.53 15.24 2.85
N GLN A 114 7.92 16.52 3.00
CA GLN A 114 7.37 17.39 4.04
C GLN A 114 5.98 17.91 3.68
N ARG A 115 5.65 17.95 2.39
CA ARG A 115 4.37 18.46 1.89
C ARG A 115 3.52 17.37 1.26
N PHE A 116 4.12 16.52 0.43
CA PHE A 116 3.41 15.55 -0.37
C PHE A 116 3.59 14.14 0.20
N HIS A 117 2.47 13.52 0.58
CA HIS A 117 2.46 12.20 1.20
C HIS A 117 1.80 11.19 0.27
N ILE A 118 2.58 10.20 -0.19
CA ILE A 118 2.11 9.19 -1.14
C ILE A 118 1.52 7.99 -0.40
N LEU A 119 0.24 7.71 -0.64
CA LEU A 119 -0.56 6.67 -0.01
C LEU A 119 -0.44 5.35 -0.79
N ASN A 120 0.69 4.67 -0.62
CA ASN A 120 1.16 3.58 -1.52
C ASN A 120 0.66 2.17 -1.19
N THR A 121 0.08 1.95 -0.02
CA THR A 121 -0.30 0.62 0.46
C THR A 121 -1.82 0.47 0.50
N LEU A 122 -2.30 -0.78 0.50
CA LEU A 122 -3.72 -1.05 0.71
C LEU A 122 -4.17 -0.64 2.13
N PHE A 123 -3.26 -0.65 3.11
CA PHE A 123 -3.52 -0.11 4.44
C PHE A 123 -3.81 1.39 4.44
N ASN A 124 -3.40 2.15 3.41
CA ASN A 124 -3.71 3.57 3.32
C ASN A 124 -5.09 3.88 2.73
N LEU A 125 -5.84 2.89 2.21
CA LEU A 125 -7.16 3.15 1.62
C LEU A 125 -8.16 3.76 2.62
N PRO A 126 -8.26 3.27 3.89
CA PRO A 126 -9.09 3.91 4.92
C PRO A 126 -8.70 5.37 5.18
N GLU A 127 -7.40 5.66 5.33
CA GLU A 127 -6.91 7.04 5.55
C GLU A 127 -7.20 7.93 4.36
N THR A 128 -6.98 7.41 3.14
CA THR A 128 -7.26 8.12 1.88
C THR A 128 -8.71 8.60 1.84
N TYR A 129 -9.65 7.72 2.17
CA TYR A 129 -11.05 8.10 2.24
C TYR A 129 -11.33 9.05 3.41
N LEU A 130 -10.71 8.81 4.58
CA LEU A 130 -10.88 9.66 5.76
C LEU A 130 -10.39 11.10 5.54
N TYR A 131 -9.29 11.31 4.82
CA TYR A 131 -8.83 12.65 4.44
C TYR A 131 -9.90 13.39 3.65
N ALA A 132 -10.52 12.73 2.66
CA ALA A 132 -11.62 13.31 1.90
C ALA A 132 -12.85 13.60 2.79
N CYS A 133 -13.23 12.68 3.68
CA CYS A 133 -14.32 12.88 4.65
C CYS A 133 -14.07 14.08 5.55
N LEU A 134 -12.86 14.23 6.10
CA LEU A 134 -12.55 15.30 7.03
C LEU A 134 -12.52 16.65 6.31
N VAL A 135 -11.85 16.74 5.17
CA VAL A 135 -11.83 17.97 4.36
C VAL A 135 -13.25 18.37 3.95
N ASP A 136 -14.06 17.43 3.47
CA ASP A 136 -15.47 17.67 3.16
C ASP A 136 -16.28 18.13 4.40
N PHE A 137 -16.09 17.48 5.54
CA PHE A 137 -16.76 17.82 6.78
C PHE A 137 -16.46 19.25 7.24
N PHE A 138 -15.18 19.61 7.33
CA PHE A 138 -14.78 20.92 7.83
C PHE A 138 -15.11 22.03 6.82
N THR A 139 -14.97 21.77 5.52
CA THR A 139 -15.32 22.72 4.46
C THR A 139 -16.81 23.10 4.48
N ASN A 140 -17.68 22.14 4.76
CA ASN A 140 -19.14 22.33 4.75
C ASN A 140 -19.74 22.65 6.13
N CYS A 141 -18.96 22.63 7.21
CA CYS A 141 -19.45 22.90 8.55
C CYS A 141 -19.36 24.38 8.88
N SER A 142 -20.51 25.05 9.05
CA SER A 142 -20.61 26.48 9.34
C SER A 142 -19.92 26.96 10.62
N ARG A 143 -19.48 26.04 11.50
CA ARG A 143 -18.67 26.36 12.69
C ARG A 143 -17.24 26.77 12.34
N TYR A 144 -16.74 26.34 11.18
CA TYR A 144 -15.36 26.55 10.77
C TYR A 144 -15.30 27.58 9.64
N ILE A 145 -14.27 28.42 9.69
CA ILE A 145 -13.95 29.36 8.62
C ILE A 145 -12.89 28.69 7.75
N ASN A 146 -13.18 28.59 6.44
CA ASN A 146 -12.25 28.05 5.46
C ASN A 146 -11.10 29.03 5.24
N CYS A 147 -9.87 28.53 5.32
CA CYS A 147 -8.65 29.25 5.02
C CYS A 147 -7.86 28.46 3.96
N ASP A 148 -6.95 29.13 3.26
CA ASP A 148 -6.19 28.51 2.16
C ASP A 148 -5.42 27.25 2.57
N THR A 149 -4.97 27.18 3.84
CA THR A 149 -4.15 26.08 4.36
C THR A 149 -4.76 25.35 5.55
N GLY A 150 -6.07 25.48 5.77
CA GLY A 150 -6.79 24.76 6.82
C GLY A 150 -8.08 25.44 7.25
N TYR A 151 -8.44 25.25 8.52
CA TYR A 151 -9.71 25.71 9.07
C TYR A 151 -9.51 26.47 10.38
N GLN A 152 -10.27 27.53 10.59
CA GLN A 152 -10.26 28.31 11.82
C GLN A 152 -11.58 28.17 12.59
N HIS A 153 -11.51 27.94 13.89
CA HIS A 153 -12.65 27.98 14.81
C HIS A 153 -12.28 28.80 16.06
N GLY A 154 -12.79 30.03 16.14
CA GLY A 154 -12.41 30.98 17.18
C GLY A 154 -10.91 31.27 17.15
N ASN A 155 -10.21 30.95 18.25
CA ASN A 155 -8.76 31.14 18.40
C ASN A 155 -7.95 29.89 18.03
N LEU A 156 -8.59 28.84 17.50
CA LEU A 156 -7.94 27.59 17.11
C LEU A 156 -7.82 27.52 15.59
N PHE A 157 -6.61 27.26 15.10
CA PHE A 157 -6.33 27.03 13.70
C PHE A 157 -5.85 25.59 13.51
N MET A 158 -6.51 24.85 12.62
CA MET A 158 -6.15 23.49 12.25
C MET A 158 -5.71 23.47 10.80
N SER A 159 -4.40 23.32 10.60
CA SER A 159 -3.82 23.19 9.25
C SER A 159 -4.12 21.82 8.62
N PHE A 160 -4.09 21.73 7.30
CA PHE A 160 -4.18 20.43 6.62
C PHE A 160 -3.01 19.49 6.99
N ARG A 161 -1.83 20.06 7.30
CA ARG A 161 -0.68 19.31 7.78
C ARG A 161 -0.93 18.69 9.16
N SER A 162 -1.47 19.46 10.11
CA SER A 162 -1.79 18.93 11.44
C SER A 162 -2.90 17.88 11.35
N LEU A 163 -3.91 18.11 10.51
CA LEU A 163 -4.95 17.11 10.24
C LEU A 163 -4.36 15.81 9.67
N PHE A 164 -3.43 15.92 8.72
CA PHE A 164 -2.70 14.76 8.18
C PHE A 164 -1.94 14.01 9.27
N GLN A 165 -1.24 14.74 10.13
CA GLN A 165 -0.48 14.16 11.24
C GLN A 165 -1.39 13.43 12.22
N ASP A 166 -2.53 14.03 12.59
CA ASP A 166 -3.47 13.42 13.53
C ASP A 166 -4.07 12.11 12.99
N VAL A 167 -4.40 12.04 11.69
CA VAL A 167 -4.88 10.80 11.04
C VAL A 167 -3.77 9.76 10.96
N SER A 168 -2.56 10.16 10.57
CA SER A 168 -1.41 9.24 10.49
C SER A 168 -1.07 8.65 11.86
N ASP A 169 -1.05 9.49 12.90
CA ASP A 169 -0.81 9.09 14.29
C ASP A 169 -1.95 8.20 14.82
N ALA A 170 -3.19 8.46 14.41
CA ALA A 170 -4.32 7.60 14.72
C ALA A 170 -4.18 6.22 14.08
N MET A 171 -3.76 6.14 12.81
CA MET A 171 -3.52 4.87 12.12
C MET A 171 -2.37 4.09 12.77
N ASP A 172 -1.27 4.76 13.06
CA ASP A 172 -0.14 4.18 13.79
C ASP A 172 -0.60 3.64 15.15
N ASN A 173 -1.45 4.38 15.87
CA ASN A 173 -2.00 3.92 17.14
C ASN A 173 -2.92 2.71 16.98
N VAL A 174 -3.78 2.67 15.96
CA VAL A 174 -4.66 1.52 15.67
C VAL A 174 -3.83 0.26 15.39
N HIS A 175 -2.71 0.39 14.67
CA HIS A 175 -1.79 -0.72 14.42
C HIS A 175 -0.95 -1.11 15.65
N GLN A 176 -0.46 -0.14 16.43
CA GLN A 176 0.43 -0.37 17.58
C GLN A 176 -0.29 -0.84 18.83
N SER A 177 -1.49 -0.32 19.10
CA SER A 177 -2.34 -0.78 20.21
C SER A 177 -2.77 -2.22 20.04
N GLY A 178 -2.78 -2.72 18.80
CA GLY A 178 -3.17 -4.08 18.47
C GLY A 178 -4.68 -4.24 18.27
N CYS A 179 -5.50 -3.22 18.48
CA CYS A 179 -6.97 -3.35 18.42
C CYS A 179 -7.48 -3.84 17.06
N LEU A 180 -6.91 -3.34 15.95
CA LEU A 180 -7.25 -3.83 14.61
C LEU A 180 -6.87 -5.31 14.45
N LYS A 181 -5.70 -5.69 14.96
CA LYS A 181 -5.22 -7.08 14.91
C LYS A 181 -6.11 -8.00 15.74
N GLU A 182 -6.45 -7.61 16.97
CA GLU A 182 -7.35 -8.36 17.85
C GLU A 182 -8.70 -8.61 17.18
N LYS A 183 -9.38 -7.55 16.70
CA LYS A 183 -10.66 -7.68 15.98
C LYS A 183 -10.56 -8.49 14.70
N THR A 184 -9.42 -8.45 14.01
CA THR A 184 -9.16 -9.30 12.84
C THR A 184 -9.08 -10.78 13.24
N LEU A 185 -8.36 -11.09 14.33
CA LEU A 185 -8.18 -12.46 14.81
C LEU A 185 -9.48 -13.07 15.37
N GLU A 186 -10.39 -12.25 15.90
CA GLU A 186 -11.72 -12.68 16.35
C GLU A 186 -12.58 -13.27 15.22
N ASN A 187 -12.35 -12.86 13.96
CA ASN A 187 -13.10 -13.38 12.82
C ASN A 187 -12.25 -13.41 11.54
N LEU A 188 -11.28 -14.33 11.50
CA LEU A 188 -10.37 -14.49 10.36
C LEU A 188 -11.09 -14.83 9.06
N GLU A 189 -12.19 -15.59 9.12
CA GLU A 189 -12.97 -15.94 7.92
C GLU A 189 -13.62 -14.73 7.25
N LYS A 190 -14.03 -13.73 8.04
CA LYS A 190 -14.55 -12.48 7.49
C LYS A 190 -13.45 -11.62 6.87
N TYR A 191 -12.25 -11.59 7.44
CA TYR A 191 -11.25 -10.59 7.10
C TYR A 191 -10.08 -11.07 6.25
N VAL A 192 -9.81 -12.38 6.19
CA VAL A 192 -8.63 -12.92 5.50
C VAL A 192 -9.05 -13.94 4.45
N GLU A 193 -8.58 -13.76 3.21
CA GLU A 193 -8.75 -14.74 2.15
C GLU A 193 -7.93 -15.99 2.44
N LYS A 194 -8.54 -17.16 2.23
CA LYS A 194 -7.91 -18.46 2.46
C LYS A 194 -7.75 -19.22 1.16
N ASP A 195 -6.52 -19.63 0.85
CA ASP A 195 -6.21 -20.36 -0.37
C ASP A 195 -5.40 -21.63 -0.08
N ALA A 196 -6.03 -22.79 -0.26
CA ALA A 196 -5.42 -24.10 -0.06
C ALA A 196 -4.22 -24.39 -0.98
N ARG A 197 -3.98 -23.55 -2.00
CA ARG A 197 -2.82 -23.65 -2.91
C ARG A 197 -1.55 -23.05 -2.32
N ILE A 198 -1.63 -22.24 -1.25
CA ILE A 198 -0.44 -21.61 -0.62
C ILE A 198 0.55 -22.69 -0.13
N PRO A 199 0.16 -23.70 0.68
CA PRO A 199 1.09 -24.73 1.12
C PRO A 199 1.68 -25.54 -0.05
N LEU A 200 0.90 -25.78 -1.10
CA LEU A 200 1.35 -26.49 -2.30
C LEU A 200 2.43 -25.68 -3.04
N LEU A 201 2.23 -24.37 -3.20
CA LEU A 201 3.19 -23.49 -3.85
C LEU A 201 4.51 -23.43 -3.09
N LEU A 202 4.45 -23.21 -1.77
CA LEU A 202 5.65 -23.14 -0.94
C LEU A 202 6.39 -24.48 -0.88
N GLY A 203 5.65 -25.60 -0.83
CA GLY A 203 6.23 -26.94 -0.91
C GLY A 203 7.05 -27.14 -2.18
N LYS A 204 6.49 -26.79 -3.35
CA LYS A 204 7.19 -26.85 -4.64
C LYS A 204 8.41 -25.93 -4.71
N MET A 205 8.33 -24.73 -4.11
CA MET A 205 9.48 -23.82 -4.04
C MET A 205 10.61 -24.40 -3.19
N LYS A 206 10.26 -25.08 -2.09
CA LYS A 206 11.21 -25.71 -1.18
C LYS A 206 11.93 -26.92 -1.79
N GLU A 207 11.32 -27.59 -2.77
CA GLU A 207 11.95 -28.68 -3.54
C GLU A 207 13.13 -28.20 -4.39
N VAL A 208 13.12 -26.94 -4.85
CA VAL A 208 14.10 -26.40 -5.80
C VAL A 208 15.00 -25.30 -5.23
N GLY A 209 14.68 -24.77 -4.05
CA GLY A 209 15.42 -23.68 -3.43
C GLY A 209 15.01 -23.45 -1.98
N LYS A 210 15.54 -22.39 -1.38
CA LYS A 210 15.20 -21.98 -0.01
C LYS A 210 13.99 -21.07 0.00
N VAL A 211 13.18 -21.11 1.06
CA VAL A 211 12.02 -20.24 1.24
C VAL A 211 12.17 -19.46 2.54
N PHE A 212 11.90 -18.15 2.53
CA PHE A 212 11.91 -17.35 3.76
C PHE A 212 10.73 -16.39 3.86
N LEU A 213 10.36 -16.08 5.10
CA LEU A 213 9.40 -15.05 5.44
C LEU A 213 10.15 -13.87 6.05
N ALA A 214 9.87 -12.65 5.57
CA ALA A 214 10.38 -11.41 6.11
C ALA A 214 9.24 -10.38 6.18
N THR A 215 8.63 -10.24 7.35
CA THR A 215 7.42 -9.43 7.55
C THR A 215 7.61 -8.33 8.59
N ASN A 216 6.86 -7.22 8.44
CA ASN A 216 6.82 -6.15 9.44
C ASN A 216 5.98 -6.52 10.66
N SER A 217 5.08 -7.49 10.52
CA SER A 217 4.23 -7.98 11.60
C SER A 217 5.03 -8.68 12.70
N ASN A 218 4.51 -8.63 13.93
CA ASN A 218 5.09 -9.31 15.09
C ASN A 218 4.76 -10.81 15.07
N TYR A 219 5.50 -11.59 15.86
CA TYR A 219 5.35 -13.05 15.84
C TYR A 219 3.95 -13.55 16.21
N ASN A 220 3.30 -12.99 17.22
CA ASN A 220 1.99 -13.49 17.66
C ASN A 220 0.94 -13.36 16.56
N TYR A 221 0.90 -12.20 15.91
CA TYR A 221 -0.01 -11.96 14.80
C TYR A 221 0.35 -12.83 13.59
N THR A 222 1.64 -12.88 13.22
CA THR A 222 2.12 -13.74 12.14
C THR A 222 1.78 -15.20 12.38
N ASN A 223 1.96 -15.70 13.59
CA ASN A 223 1.65 -17.09 13.92
C ASN A 223 0.15 -17.38 13.81
N ALA A 224 -0.72 -16.48 14.26
CA ALA A 224 -2.17 -16.66 14.15
C ALA A 224 -2.64 -16.65 12.69
N ILE A 225 -2.22 -15.65 11.91
CA ILE A 225 -2.57 -15.54 10.48
C ILE A 225 -2.04 -16.73 9.68
N MET A 226 -0.76 -17.06 9.84
CA MET A 226 -0.15 -18.18 9.10
C MET A 226 -0.73 -19.53 9.52
N THR A 227 -1.13 -19.72 10.79
CA THR A 227 -1.84 -20.94 11.20
C THR A 227 -3.18 -21.05 10.47
N TYR A 228 -3.95 -19.96 10.41
CA TYR A 228 -5.24 -19.93 9.70
C TYR A 228 -5.10 -20.21 8.20
N LEU A 229 -4.10 -19.61 7.54
CA LEU A 229 -3.85 -19.82 6.10
C LEU A 229 -3.47 -21.27 5.75
N PHE A 230 -2.88 -22.01 6.69
CA PHE A 230 -2.41 -23.38 6.47
C PHE A 230 -3.38 -24.44 6.99
N ASP A 231 -4.41 -24.02 7.71
CA ASP A 231 -5.49 -24.88 8.23
C ASP A 231 -6.50 -25.28 7.13
N CYS A 232 -6.03 -25.90 6.05
CA CYS A 232 -6.84 -26.15 4.85
C CYS A 232 -7.51 -27.54 4.81
N GLY A 233 -7.85 -28.10 5.97
CA GLY A 233 -8.59 -29.37 6.05
C GLY A 233 -7.90 -30.56 5.38
N GLN A 234 -6.57 -30.51 5.24
CA GLN A 234 -5.80 -31.68 4.80
C GLN A 234 -6.00 -32.81 5.82
N VAL A 235 -6.00 -34.06 5.35
CA VAL A 235 -6.01 -35.24 6.22
C VAL A 235 -4.96 -35.05 7.32
N GLU A 236 -5.34 -35.16 8.60
CA GLU A 236 -4.52 -34.82 9.78
C GLU A 236 -3.08 -35.38 9.71
N ALA A 237 -2.88 -36.51 9.03
CA ALA A 237 -1.58 -37.15 8.82
C ALA A 237 -0.58 -36.35 7.95
N LEU A 238 -1.03 -35.34 7.19
CA LEU A 238 -0.19 -34.50 6.33
C LEU A 238 -0.15 -33.02 6.76
N ALA A 239 -0.90 -32.64 7.80
CA ALA A 239 -0.89 -31.29 8.33
C ALA A 239 0.48 -31.00 8.96
N ARG A 240 1.25 -30.12 8.31
CA ARG A 240 2.55 -29.66 8.82
C ARG A 240 2.40 -28.24 9.36
N PRO A 241 3.06 -27.89 10.46
CA PRO A 241 3.09 -26.52 10.95
C PRO A 241 3.64 -25.57 9.88
N TRP A 242 3.05 -24.38 9.75
CA TRP A 242 3.41 -23.41 8.70
C TRP A 242 4.89 -23.07 8.70
N GLN A 243 5.53 -23.06 9.88
CA GLN A 243 6.96 -22.79 10.04
C GLN A 243 7.83 -23.76 9.23
N SER A 244 7.38 -25.01 9.07
CA SER A 244 8.12 -26.04 8.33
C SER A 244 8.24 -25.74 6.83
N TYR A 245 7.44 -24.82 6.29
CA TYR A 245 7.52 -24.39 4.89
C TYR A 245 8.61 -23.36 4.64
N PHE A 246 9.21 -22.81 5.70
CA PHE A 246 10.23 -21.77 5.62
C PHE A 246 11.56 -22.28 6.16
N ASP A 247 12.63 -22.02 5.44
CA ASP A 247 14.01 -22.22 5.89
C ASP A 247 14.45 -21.07 6.81
N LEU A 248 13.85 -19.88 6.68
CA LEU A 248 14.11 -18.77 7.60
C LEU A 248 12.83 -17.95 7.82
N ILE A 249 12.57 -17.57 9.07
CA ILE A 249 11.43 -16.74 9.45
C ILE A 249 11.96 -15.52 10.20
N VAL A 250 11.67 -14.33 9.67
CA VAL A 250 12.04 -13.05 10.26
C VAL A 250 10.80 -12.17 10.40
N VAL A 251 10.46 -11.82 11.63
CA VAL A 251 9.36 -10.91 11.99
C VAL A 251 9.91 -9.53 12.38
N ASP A 252 9.04 -8.54 12.59
CA ASP A 252 9.42 -7.19 13.01
C ASP A 252 10.53 -6.54 12.15
N THR A 253 10.53 -6.79 10.84
CA THR A 253 11.63 -6.38 9.96
C THR A 253 11.79 -4.87 9.81
N GLN A 254 10.74 -4.07 10.04
CA GLN A 254 10.72 -2.62 9.88
C GLN A 254 11.16 -2.15 8.48
N LYS A 255 10.72 -2.84 7.43
CA LYS A 255 10.91 -2.40 6.04
C LYS A 255 10.35 -0.98 5.87
N PRO A 256 11.06 -0.06 5.19
CA PRO A 256 12.24 -0.27 4.34
C PRO A 256 13.59 -0.32 5.05
N ARG A 257 13.68 -0.01 6.35
CA ARG A 257 14.93 0.06 7.11
C ARG A 257 15.70 -1.27 7.05
N PHE A 258 14.96 -2.38 7.01
CA PHE A 258 15.48 -3.74 6.79
C PHE A 258 16.47 -3.88 5.63
N PHE A 259 16.24 -3.19 4.51
CA PHE A 259 17.06 -3.27 3.30
C PHE A 259 18.26 -2.32 3.31
N ALA A 260 18.44 -1.55 4.39
CA ALA A 260 19.52 -0.63 4.61
C ALA A 260 20.29 -1.05 5.87
N GLU A 261 20.37 -0.20 6.90
CA GLU A 261 21.07 -0.48 8.14
C GLU A 261 20.40 -1.56 9.01
N GLY A 262 19.11 -1.81 8.81
CA GLY A 262 18.33 -2.76 9.60
C GLY A 262 18.26 -2.41 11.08
N THR A 263 18.01 -3.44 11.89
CA THR A 263 17.98 -3.38 13.35
C THR A 263 18.78 -4.53 13.95
N VAL A 264 18.91 -4.56 15.27
CA VAL A 264 19.57 -5.68 15.97
C VAL A 264 18.80 -6.97 15.72
N LEU A 265 19.49 -8.04 15.30
CA LEU A 265 18.88 -9.36 15.17
C LEU A 265 18.60 -9.96 16.55
N ARG A 266 17.36 -10.36 16.77
CA ARG A 266 16.89 -11.02 18.01
C ARG A 266 16.29 -12.38 17.67
N GLN A 267 16.19 -13.26 18.67
CA GLN A 267 15.49 -14.54 18.56
C GLN A 267 14.17 -14.47 19.31
N VAL A 268 13.10 -14.98 18.70
CA VAL A 268 11.78 -15.09 19.33
C VAL A 268 11.71 -16.37 20.16
N ASN A 269 11.19 -16.29 21.37
CA ASN A 269 10.71 -17.46 22.11
C ASN A 269 9.30 -17.77 21.59
N THR A 270 9.17 -18.86 20.81
CA THR A 270 7.93 -19.24 20.12
C THR A 270 6.80 -19.66 21.05
N ASP A 271 7.11 -20.09 22.28
CA ASP A 271 6.12 -20.51 23.27
C ASP A 271 5.44 -19.30 23.94
N SER A 272 6.20 -18.24 24.19
CA SER A 272 5.71 -17.01 24.84
C SER A 272 5.42 -15.86 23.87
N GLY A 273 5.91 -15.97 22.63
CA GLY A 273 5.88 -14.90 21.63
C GLY A 273 6.81 -13.71 21.91
N LYS A 274 7.59 -13.75 22.99
CA LYS A 274 8.47 -12.66 23.42
C LYS A 274 9.87 -12.79 22.84
N LEU A 275 10.57 -11.66 22.70
CA LEU A 275 11.97 -11.66 22.28
C LEU A 275 12.89 -12.13 23.42
N ARG A 276 13.82 -13.03 23.08
CA ARG A 276 14.93 -13.38 23.98
C ARG A 276 15.83 -12.16 24.19
N ILE A 277 16.36 -12.00 25.40
CA ILE A 277 17.25 -10.88 25.75
C ILE A 277 18.61 -11.07 25.08
N GLY A 278 19.14 -10.01 24.47
CA GLY A 278 20.43 -10.00 23.79
C GLY A 278 20.34 -10.17 22.27
N THR A 279 21.42 -9.80 21.59
CA THR A 279 21.61 -9.97 20.15
C THR A 279 21.87 -11.44 19.83
N TYR A 280 21.21 -11.96 18.80
CA TYR A 280 21.48 -13.31 18.34
C TYR A 280 22.78 -13.35 17.52
N THR A 281 23.74 -14.18 17.95
CA THR A 281 25.06 -14.35 17.29
C THR A 281 25.33 -15.80 16.89
N GLY A 282 24.31 -16.67 16.98
CA GLY A 282 24.44 -18.09 16.67
C GLY A 282 24.32 -18.41 15.18
N PRO A 283 24.67 -19.65 14.77
CA PRO A 283 24.36 -20.14 13.43
C PRO A 283 22.86 -20.34 13.26
N HIS A 284 22.35 -20.29 12.03
CA HIS A 284 20.94 -20.55 11.73
C HIS A 284 20.47 -21.89 12.35
N GLN A 285 19.34 -21.85 13.06
CA GLN A 285 18.71 -23.02 13.68
C GLN A 285 17.41 -23.36 12.95
N HIS A 286 17.22 -24.65 12.67
CA HIS A 286 16.00 -25.12 12.01
C HIS A 286 14.76 -24.72 12.82
N CYS A 287 13.74 -24.19 12.15
CA CYS A 287 12.50 -23.67 12.73
C CYS A 287 12.66 -22.53 13.75
N ALA A 288 13.84 -21.92 13.88
CA ALA A 288 14.00 -20.74 14.70
C ALA A 288 13.35 -19.52 14.04
N VAL A 289 12.75 -18.67 14.87
CA VAL A 289 12.14 -17.42 14.44
C VAL A 289 13.00 -16.26 14.93
N TYR A 290 13.32 -15.37 14.00
CA TYR A 290 14.12 -14.18 14.23
C TYR A 290 13.25 -12.93 14.21
N SER A 291 13.71 -11.87 14.85
CA SER A 291 13.05 -10.57 14.88
C SER A 291 14.05 -9.47 14.56
N GLY A 292 13.65 -8.51 13.71
CA GLY A 292 14.50 -7.41 13.26
C GLY A 292 15.57 -7.85 12.27
N GLY A 293 16.83 -7.47 12.53
CA GLY A 293 17.95 -7.77 11.63
C GLY A 293 17.96 -6.91 10.36
N SER A 294 18.63 -7.40 9.32
CA SER A 294 18.74 -6.76 8.02
C SER A 294 18.68 -7.78 6.88
N SER A 295 18.52 -7.29 5.65
CA SER A 295 18.60 -8.12 4.45
C SER A 295 19.95 -8.82 4.28
N ASP A 296 21.03 -8.22 4.78
CA ASP A 296 22.38 -8.79 4.71
C ASP A 296 22.47 -10.02 5.63
N VAL A 297 21.92 -9.92 6.84
CA VAL A 297 21.81 -11.05 7.78
C VAL A 297 21.01 -12.20 7.16
N VAL A 298 19.91 -11.91 6.46
CA VAL A 298 19.15 -12.95 5.73
C VAL A 298 20.00 -13.63 4.66
N CYS A 299 20.77 -12.86 3.89
CA CYS A 299 21.68 -13.39 2.88
C CYS A 299 22.77 -14.27 3.49
N GLU A 300 23.32 -13.87 4.64
CA GLU A 300 24.33 -14.64 5.39
C GLU A 300 23.76 -15.96 5.93
N LEU A 301 22.63 -15.90 6.66
CA LEU A 301 21.99 -17.08 7.26
C LEU A 301 21.56 -18.10 6.19
N LEU A 302 21.11 -17.63 5.04
CA LEU A 302 20.68 -18.48 3.93
C LEU A 302 21.81 -18.82 2.95
N GLY A 303 22.98 -18.20 3.05
CA GLY A 303 24.10 -18.42 2.12
C GLY A 303 23.77 -18.07 0.66
N VAL A 304 23.01 -17.01 0.43
CA VAL A 304 22.54 -16.56 -0.89
C VAL A 304 22.96 -15.11 -1.16
N ARG A 305 23.00 -14.72 -2.43
CA ARG A 305 23.29 -13.33 -2.83
C ARG A 305 22.05 -12.71 -3.46
N GLY A 306 22.01 -11.38 -3.54
CA GLY A 306 20.81 -10.66 -3.97
C GLY A 306 20.19 -11.15 -5.30
N LYS A 307 20.99 -11.43 -6.33
CA LYS A 307 20.45 -11.91 -7.63
C LYS A 307 19.87 -13.32 -7.59
N ASP A 308 20.15 -14.10 -6.54
CA ASP A 308 19.61 -15.43 -6.31
C ASP A 308 18.23 -15.39 -5.64
N ILE A 309 17.85 -14.24 -5.08
CA ILE A 309 16.61 -14.04 -4.33
C ILE A 309 15.54 -13.46 -5.24
N LEU A 310 14.36 -14.09 -5.24
CA LEU A 310 13.11 -13.51 -5.69
C LEU A 310 12.27 -13.13 -4.47
N TYR A 311 12.18 -11.84 -4.18
CA TYR A 311 11.35 -11.31 -3.10
C TYR A 311 9.99 -10.88 -3.61
N ILE A 312 8.94 -11.36 -2.94
CA ILE A 312 7.54 -11.25 -3.29
C ILE A 312 6.87 -10.42 -2.20
N GLY A 313 6.28 -9.29 -2.59
CA GLY A 313 5.63 -8.35 -1.67
C GLY A 313 4.65 -7.44 -2.40
N ASP A 314 3.75 -6.78 -1.68
CA ASP A 314 2.76 -5.83 -2.21
C ASP A 314 3.22 -4.37 -2.11
N HIS A 315 4.14 -4.07 -1.18
CA HIS A 315 4.54 -2.71 -0.90
C HIS A 315 5.58 -2.20 -1.92
N ILE A 316 5.13 -1.48 -2.95
CA ILE A 316 5.95 -1.01 -4.08
C ILE A 316 7.25 -0.30 -3.67
N PHE A 317 7.24 0.49 -2.60
CA PHE A 317 8.43 1.21 -2.14
C PHE A 317 9.30 0.36 -1.19
N GLY A 318 8.74 0.01 -0.04
CA GLY A 318 9.31 -0.80 1.04
C GLY A 318 9.85 -2.16 0.61
N ASP A 319 9.08 -2.96 -0.14
CA ASP A 319 9.48 -4.30 -0.56
C ASP A 319 10.21 -4.30 -1.88
N ILE A 320 9.68 -3.61 -2.89
CA ILE A 320 10.13 -3.78 -4.27
C ILE A 320 11.25 -2.79 -4.62
N LEU A 321 11.01 -1.49 -4.48
CA LEU A 321 11.98 -0.46 -4.88
C LEU A 321 13.25 -0.52 -4.01
N LYS A 322 13.11 -0.69 -2.69
CA LYS A 322 14.25 -0.69 -1.76
C LYS A 322 15.07 -1.97 -1.86
N SER A 323 14.46 -3.15 -1.90
CA SER A 323 15.20 -4.40 -2.15
C SER A 323 15.92 -4.39 -3.50
N LYS A 324 15.30 -3.81 -4.53
CA LYS A 324 15.93 -3.70 -5.84
C LYS A 324 17.11 -2.73 -5.85
N LYS A 325 16.92 -1.51 -5.34
CA LYS A 325 17.95 -0.44 -5.40
C LYS A 325 19.10 -0.67 -4.43
N ARG A 326 18.83 -1.15 -3.22
CA ARG A 326 19.86 -1.34 -2.18
C ARG A 326 20.58 -2.68 -2.33
N GLN A 327 19.83 -3.75 -2.60
CA GLN A 327 20.34 -5.13 -2.50
C GLN A 327 20.41 -5.86 -3.85
N GLY A 328 19.87 -5.27 -4.92
CA GLY A 328 19.88 -5.88 -6.24
C GLY A 328 19.00 -7.13 -6.36
N TRP A 329 18.05 -7.32 -5.43
CA TRP A 329 17.16 -8.47 -5.40
C TRP A 329 16.30 -8.56 -6.67
N ARG A 330 15.86 -9.76 -7.04
CA ARG A 330 14.78 -9.94 -8.02
C ARG A 330 13.46 -9.74 -7.29
N THR A 331 12.50 -9.15 -7.98
CA THR A 331 11.29 -8.64 -7.33
C THR A 331 10.06 -9.13 -8.06
N PHE A 332 9.06 -9.54 -7.29
CA PHE A 332 7.70 -9.84 -7.74
C PHE A 332 6.75 -8.97 -6.94
N LEU A 333 6.00 -8.10 -7.62
CA LEU A 333 5.00 -7.25 -6.98
C LEU A 333 3.65 -7.96 -7.00
N VAL A 334 3.03 -8.12 -5.83
CA VAL A 334 1.63 -8.52 -5.70
C VAL A 334 0.78 -7.26 -5.80
N VAL A 335 -0.24 -7.29 -6.65
CA VAL A 335 -1.21 -6.20 -6.85
C VAL A 335 -2.60 -6.82 -6.75
N PRO A 336 -3.20 -6.91 -5.55
CA PRO A 336 -4.49 -7.57 -5.37
C PRO A 336 -5.59 -6.97 -6.25
N GLU A 337 -5.59 -5.65 -6.45
CA GLU A 337 -6.59 -4.93 -7.23
C GLU A 337 -6.56 -5.29 -8.73
N LEU A 338 -5.41 -5.81 -9.21
CA LEU A 338 -5.21 -6.13 -10.62
C LEU A 338 -6.24 -7.15 -11.14
N ALA A 339 -6.77 -8.01 -10.26
CA ALA A 339 -7.84 -8.94 -10.64
C ALA A 339 -9.09 -8.21 -11.14
N ARG A 340 -9.55 -7.19 -10.41
CA ARG A 340 -10.70 -6.36 -10.79
C ARG A 340 -10.36 -5.44 -11.95
N GLU A 341 -9.20 -4.79 -11.91
CA GLU A 341 -8.74 -3.87 -12.95
C GLU A 341 -8.65 -4.54 -14.32
N LEU A 342 -8.18 -5.80 -14.39
CA LEU A 342 -8.15 -6.55 -15.65
C LEU A 342 -9.55 -6.88 -16.19
N THR A 343 -10.52 -7.14 -15.31
CA THR A 343 -11.91 -7.33 -15.71
C THR A 343 -12.48 -6.06 -16.32
N VAL A 344 -12.31 -4.91 -15.65
CA VAL A 344 -12.78 -3.61 -16.15
C VAL A 344 -12.07 -3.24 -17.45
N TRP A 345 -10.75 -3.39 -17.52
CA TRP A 345 -9.96 -3.14 -18.73
C TRP A 345 -10.48 -3.93 -19.93
N THR A 346 -10.84 -5.20 -19.72
CA THR A 346 -11.35 -6.06 -20.80
C THR A 346 -12.76 -5.66 -21.23
N GLN A 347 -13.60 -5.22 -20.29
CA GLN A 347 -14.98 -4.81 -20.55
C GLN A 347 -15.05 -3.45 -21.25
N GLU A 348 -14.22 -2.49 -20.81
CA GLU A 348 -14.25 -1.09 -21.26
C GLU A 348 -13.13 -0.79 -22.29
N ASN A 349 -12.58 -1.82 -22.94
CA ASN A 349 -11.47 -1.68 -23.88
C ASN A 349 -11.83 -0.83 -25.12
N GLU A 350 -13.12 -0.79 -25.48
CA GLU A 350 -13.61 0.04 -26.59
C GLU A 350 -13.40 1.53 -26.31
N LEU A 351 -13.74 2.01 -25.11
CA LEU A 351 -13.51 3.40 -24.70
C LEU A 351 -12.02 3.78 -24.76
N PHE A 352 -11.13 2.85 -24.42
CA PHE A 352 -9.69 3.07 -24.55
C PHE A 352 -9.24 3.14 -26.01
N GLY A 353 -9.84 2.34 -26.89
CA GLY A 353 -9.64 2.41 -28.33
C GLY A 353 -10.10 3.76 -28.91
N GLU A 354 -11.29 4.22 -28.55
CA GLU A 354 -11.83 5.52 -28.95
C GLU A 354 -10.92 6.67 -28.48
N LEU A 355 -10.43 6.62 -27.24
CA LEU A 355 -9.48 7.60 -26.72
C LEU A 355 -8.20 7.65 -27.57
N GLN A 356 -7.64 6.49 -27.94
CA GLN A 356 -6.45 6.44 -28.81
C GLN A 356 -6.72 7.03 -30.21
N GLU A 357 -7.90 6.76 -30.78
CA GLU A 357 -8.29 7.31 -32.07
C GLU A 357 -8.45 8.84 -32.01
N LEU A 358 -9.04 9.36 -30.94
CA LEU A 358 -9.16 10.79 -30.69
C LEU A 358 -7.79 11.46 -30.49
N GLU A 359 -6.86 10.82 -29.77
CA GLU A 359 -5.49 11.33 -29.60
C GLU A 359 -4.72 11.39 -30.93
N VAL A 360 -4.84 10.36 -31.76
CA VAL A 360 -4.24 10.32 -33.11
C VAL A 360 -4.85 11.41 -34.00
N SER A 361 -6.18 11.56 -33.96
CA SER A 361 -6.90 12.58 -34.72
C SER A 361 -6.48 13.98 -34.29
N LEU A 362 -6.35 14.22 -32.98
CA LEU A 362 -5.88 15.48 -32.42
C LEU A 362 -4.44 15.79 -32.90
N ALA A 363 -3.54 14.80 -32.89
CA ALA A 363 -2.18 14.97 -33.39
C ALA A 363 -2.14 15.33 -34.89
N ALA A 364 -2.99 14.71 -35.70
CA ALA A 364 -3.11 15.03 -37.13
C ALA A 364 -3.63 16.46 -37.35
N LEU A 365 -4.61 16.91 -36.56
CA LEU A 365 -5.11 18.29 -36.60
C LEU A 365 -4.01 19.31 -36.30
N TYR A 366 -3.13 19.04 -35.32
CA TYR A 366 -1.98 19.89 -35.03
C TYR A 366 -0.96 19.95 -36.18
N GLN A 367 -0.72 18.85 -36.89
CA GLN A 367 0.22 18.83 -38.04
C GLN A 367 -0.29 19.66 -39.23
N HIS A 368 -1.61 19.77 -39.40
CA HIS A 368 -2.22 20.53 -40.50
C HIS A 368 -2.44 22.02 -40.19
N MET A 369 -2.11 22.49 -38.98
CA MET A 369 -2.32 23.89 -38.55
C MET A 369 -1.41 24.94 -39.21
N ASP A 370 -0.38 24.55 -39.96
CA ASP A 370 0.59 25.49 -40.54
C ASP A 370 0.04 26.49 -41.57
N ARG A 371 -1.27 26.46 -41.93
CA ARG A 371 -1.76 27.30 -43.05
C ARG A 371 -3.07 28.08 -42.92
N ARG A 372 -4.02 27.78 -42.02
CA ARG A 372 -5.25 28.60 -41.87
C ARG A 372 -5.84 28.51 -40.46
N SER A 373 -6.31 29.64 -39.94
CA SER A 373 -7.01 29.84 -38.65
C SER A 373 -8.37 29.11 -38.52
N CYS A 374 -8.59 28.03 -39.29
CA CYS A 374 -9.87 27.33 -39.42
C CYS A 374 -9.99 26.07 -38.55
N GLY A 375 -8.92 25.60 -37.90
CA GLY A 375 -8.91 24.34 -37.14
C GLY A 375 -9.03 24.46 -35.61
N GLN A 376 -9.21 25.68 -35.08
CA GLN A 376 -9.16 25.92 -33.64
C GLN A 376 -10.44 25.44 -32.90
N GLU A 377 -11.60 25.49 -33.56
CA GLU A 377 -12.85 24.94 -33.03
C GLU A 377 -12.84 23.41 -32.98
N ASP A 378 -12.37 22.75 -34.04
CA ASP A 378 -12.23 21.29 -34.12
C ASP A 378 -11.29 20.76 -33.03
N ILE A 379 -10.13 21.40 -32.84
CA ILE A 379 -9.19 21.06 -31.74
C ILE A 379 -9.86 21.23 -30.37
N SER A 380 -10.65 22.29 -30.18
CA SER A 380 -11.36 22.51 -28.91
C SER A 380 -12.49 21.51 -28.66
N SER A 381 -13.09 20.97 -29.73
CA SER A 381 -14.13 19.94 -29.67
C SER A 381 -13.52 18.59 -29.32
N THR A 382 -12.50 18.16 -30.07
CA THR A 382 -11.78 16.91 -29.81
C THR A 382 -11.16 16.90 -28.41
N LYS A 383 -10.61 18.03 -27.93
CA LYS A 383 -10.13 18.14 -26.54
C LYS A 383 -11.23 17.96 -25.49
N ARG A 384 -12.46 18.41 -25.79
CA ARG A 384 -13.60 18.24 -24.89
C ARG A 384 -14.17 16.83 -24.92
N GLU A 385 -14.02 16.11 -26.03
CA GLU A 385 -14.40 14.69 -26.12
C GLU A 385 -13.38 13.76 -25.43
N ILE A 386 -12.11 14.17 -25.39
CA ILE A 386 -11.05 13.46 -24.66
C ILE A 386 -11.18 13.63 -23.14
N GLN A 387 -11.68 14.78 -22.67
CA GLN A 387 -11.88 15.09 -21.25
C GLN A 387 -13.19 14.50 -20.73
#